data_AF-A0A969DYG9-F1
#
_entry.id   AF-A0A969DYG9-F1
#
_cell.length_a   1.000
_cell.length_b   1.000
_cell.length_c   1.000
_cell.angle_alpha   90.00
_cell.angle_beta   90.00
_cell.angle_gamma   90.00
#
_symmetry.space_group_name_H-M   'P 1'
#
loop_
_entity.id
_entity.type
_entity.pdbx_description
1 polymer ?
#
loop_
_entity_poly.entity_id
_entity_poly.type
_entity_poly.pdbx_seq_one_letter_code
_entity_poly.pdbx_strand_id
1 'polypeptide(L)'
;MTYTIKDGCTACDSCRPACPRQAIQLNPDAEGYWIDPTLCDGCPDLEIPACVTACDLDQLHFLPAKKGRSKSTLLPAAIPDIFLNGKTNPFASSLVMWETCNLLTQRQGLPWQTDSEGRLCYRRPVQRGLGELRFRLAPDPTAVEVMPPSESLAALGEFELRAACVHLIFSAYAVTQETPWKTSFTLTSQHFEQYLGLEKRKDLTKLEKLTLIKDLVYQTCRFRVAINWPRQGRVQGFSLAEHAVWQLMDTQYYFEQDREGHDHLIGLSFVVQAGDWAQKFLNKQRYRQQTAFYQYSTLPRSLLLESMSSWQQHEGAVRLLLWLLFKLRLGGDQRMTVRKLLRIAYGDARVVEATTVRGAHKRLLKTFENDLEALYSYGLIPLFDPDTYPVEIQPFWARVAEIPEDAEAALDFWTEDAQQSQSLTTSAPRDKWQRLLNARILSFELPEDWQQTLRQPSKRRRKRAAANQRGATLSGDDIKAARQQQSLSQRALAQRLGKSQSWIRDVEKGRFKVNLNDQALLQQVLAVTLG
;
A
#
# COMPACT_ATOMS: atom_id res chain seq x y z
N MET A 1 -7.84 16.31 28.24
CA MET A 1 -8.55 15.56 29.30
C MET A 1 -10.03 15.61 28.95
N THR A 2 -10.84 14.58 29.20
CA THR A 2 -12.23 14.54 28.68
C THR A 2 -13.27 14.68 29.79
N TYR A 3 -14.47 15.11 29.39
CA TYR A 3 -15.66 15.15 30.26
C TYR A 3 -16.60 13.99 29.93
N THR A 4 -17.49 13.66 30.86
CA THR A 4 -18.61 12.73 30.70
C THR A 4 -19.89 13.32 31.27
N ILE A 5 -21.04 12.77 30.90
CA ILE A 5 -22.36 13.12 31.43
C ILE A 5 -22.85 11.96 32.29
N LYS A 6 -23.30 12.25 33.52
CA LYS A 6 -23.87 11.24 34.44
C LYS A 6 -25.37 11.00 34.18
N ASP A 7 -25.87 9.92 34.77
CA ASP A 7 -27.29 9.60 34.83
C ASP A 7 -28.07 10.75 35.51
N GLY A 8 -29.05 11.32 34.80
CA GLY A 8 -29.83 12.48 35.28
C GLY A 8 -29.92 13.64 34.30
N CYS A 9 -29.31 13.54 33.11
CA CYS A 9 -29.47 14.52 32.05
C CYS A 9 -30.95 14.64 31.60
N THR A 10 -31.52 15.85 31.66
CA THR A 10 -32.91 16.13 31.25
C THR A 10 -33.05 16.55 29.78
N ALA A 11 -31.97 16.42 29.00
CA ALA A 11 -31.91 16.82 27.60
C ALA A 11 -32.34 18.28 27.30
N CYS A 12 -32.14 19.23 28.23
CA CYS A 12 -32.53 20.64 28.07
C CYS A 12 -31.81 21.42 26.96
N ASP A 13 -30.81 20.83 26.31
CA ASP A 13 -30.03 21.35 25.18
C ASP A 13 -29.16 22.59 25.48
N SER A 14 -29.06 23.05 26.74
CA SER A 14 -28.26 24.25 27.09
C SER A 14 -26.75 24.06 26.86
N CYS A 15 -26.19 22.89 27.19
CA CYS A 15 -24.76 22.66 27.15
C CYS A 15 -24.22 22.31 25.75
N ARG A 16 -25.07 21.74 24.87
CA ARG A 16 -24.69 21.28 23.52
C ARG A 16 -24.20 22.41 22.60
N PRO A 17 -24.93 23.52 22.38
CA PRO A 17 -24.46 24.62 21.52
C PRO A 17 -23.27 25.36 22.14
N ALA A 18 -23.06 25.26 23.45
CA ALA A 18 -21.92 25.85 24.15
C ALA A 18 -20.62 25.05 23.98
N CYS A 19 -20.66 23.82 23.45
CA CYS A 19 -19.47 23.01 23.23
C CYS A 19 -18.78 23.40 21.90
N PRO A 20 -17.59 24.02 21.92
CA PRO A 20 -16.91 24.47 20.69
C PRO A 20 -16.49 23.30 19.79
N ARG A 21 -16.27 22.13 20.38
CA ARG A 21 -15.89 20.89 19.69
C ARG A 21 -17.08 20.07 19.20
N GLN A 22 -18.31 20.50 19.50
CA GLN A 22 -19.53 19.74 19.22
C GLN A 22 -19.46 18.29 19.75
N ALA A 23 -18.77 18.08 20.87
CA ALA A 23 -18.58 16.75 21.44
C ALA A 23 -19.83 16.21 22.15
N ILE A 24 -20.82 17.07 22.44
CA ILE A 24 -22.06 16.67 23.12
C ILE A 24 -23.05 16.15 22.05
N GLN A 25 -23.38 14.87 22.15
CA GLN A 25 -24.19 14.14 21.19
C GLN A 25 -25.48 13.66 21.83
N LEU A 26 -26.55 13.57 21.04
CA LEU A 26 -27.81 12.97 21.48
C LEU A 26 -27.59 11.48 21.75
N ASN A 27 -28.13 10.96 22.84
CA ASN A 27 -28.13 9.54 23.09
C ASN A 27 -29.26 8.88 22.24
N PRO A 28 -28.94 7.97 21.31
CA PRO A 28 -29.97 7.33 20.48
C PRO A 28 -30.85 6.35 21.27
N ASP A 29 -30.35 5.82 22.40
CA ASP A 29 -30.99 4.73 23.14
C ASP A 29 -31.63 5.18 24.47
N ALA A 30 -31.46 6.44 24.87
CA ALA A 30 -32.02 7.01 26.10
C ALA A 30 -32.36 8.50 25.95
N GLU A 31 -33.26 9.01 26.78
CA GLU A 31 -33.49 10.46 26.90
C GLU A 31 -32.25 11.09 27.57
N GLY A 32 -31.48 11.88 26.81
CA GLY A 32 -30.30 12.55 27.33
C GLY A 32 -29.23 12.82 26.27
N TYR A 33 -28.13 13.41 26.73
CA TYR A 33 -26.92 13.62 25.94
C TYR A 33 -25.77 12.77 26.48
N TRP A 34 -24.80 12.45 25.63
CA TRP A 34 -23.51 11.88 26.00
C TRP A 34 -22.38 12.71 25.40
N ILE A 35 -21.18 12.59 25.94
CA ILE A 35 -19.99 13.29 25.41
C ILE A 35 -19.17 12.29 24.61
N ASP A 36 -18.95 12.59 23.33
CA ASP A 36 -18.00 11.87 22.48
C ASP A 36 -16.57 12.15 22.94
N PRO A 37 -15.89 11.19 23.58
CA PRO A 37 -14.55 11.41 24.11
C PRO A 37 -13.50 11.56 23.01
N THR A 38 -13.82 11.21 21.76
CA THR A 38 -12.93 11.41 20.61
C THR A 38 -12.97 12.83 20.06
N LEU A 39 -14.00 13.62 20.41
CA LEU A 39 -14.13 15.03 20.02
C LEU A 39 -13.80 15.99 21.18
N CYS A 40 -14.05 15.55 22.42
CA CYS A 40 -13.78 16.36 23.60
C CYS A 40 -12.26 16.48 23.84
N ASP A 41 -11.74 17.70 23.86
CA ASP A 41 -10.35 18.00 24.24
C ASP A 41 -10.22 18.48 25.70
N GLY A 42 -11.35 18.74 26.35
CA GLY A 42 -11.43 19.32 27.68
C GLY A 42 -11.25 20.82 27.74
N CYS A 43 -11.26 21.50 26.58
CA CYS A 43 -11.13 22.96 26.47
C CYS A 43 -9.96 23.51 27.30
N PRO A 44 -8.69 23.11 27.01
CA PRO A 44 -7.54 23.40 27.86
C PRO A 44 -7.24 24.90 28.02
N ASP A 45 -7.73 25.72 27.10
CA ASP A 45 -7.57 27.18 27.11
C ASP A 45 -8.55 27.90 28.06
N LEU A 46 -9.50 27.16 28.65
CA LEU A 46 -10.50 27.68 29.58
C LEU A 46 -10.31 27.04 30.96
N GLU A 47 -10.42 27.86 32.01
CA GLU A 47 -10.40 27.36 33.39
C GLU A 47 -11.64 26.49 33.69
N ILE A 48 -12.80 26.87 33.14
CA ILE A 48 -14.04 26.10 33.21
C ILE A 48 -14.65 26.06 31.80
N PRO A 49 -14.94 24.87 31.24
CA PRO A 49 -15.58 24.78 29.93
C PRO A 49 -16.97 25.41 29.91
N ALA A 50 -17.30 26.14 28.84
CA ALA A 50 -18.58 26.81 28.70
C ALA A 50 -19.79 25.86 28.80
N CYS A 51 -19.65 24.61 28.34
CA CYS A 51 -20.69 23.60 28.46
C CYS A 51 -20.95 23.14 29.91
N VAL A 52 -19.95 23.22 30.79
CA VAL A 52 -20.10 22.94 32.23
C VAL A 52 -20.86 24.09 32.88
N THR A 53 -20.48 25.34 32.59
CA THR A 53 -21.19 26.53 33.10
C THR A 53 -22.63 26.62 32.60
N ALA A 54 -22.90 26.15 31.38
CA ALA A 54 -24.25 26.15 30.80
C ALA A 54 -25.17 25.03 31.33
N CYS A 55 -24.66 24.11 32.17
CA CYS A 55 -25.44 23.02 32.72
C CYS A 55 -25.95 23.36 34.12
N ASP A 56 -27.20 23.83 34.21
CA ASP A 56 -27.83 24.20 35.49
C ASP A 56 -27.98 23.04 36.48
N LEU A 57 -27.92 21.80 35.99
CA LEU A 57 -28.05 20.58 36.78
C LEU A 57 -26.70 19.94 37.15
N ASP A 58 -25.58 20.59 36.81
CA ASP A 58 -24.21 20.13 37.09
C ASP A 58 -23.95 18.65 36.69
N GLN A 59 -24.45 18.25 35.52
CA GLN A 59 -24.38 16.86 35.05
C GLN A 59 -23.08 16.53 34.30
N LEU A 60 -22.27 17.54 33.95
CA LEU A 60 -21.02 17.38 33.22
C LEU A 60 -19.85 17.29 34.20
N HIS A 61 -19.18 16.14 34.21
CA HIS A 61 -18.07 15.90 35.12
C HIS A 61 -16.80 15.50 34.38
N PHE A 62 -15.67 15.73 35.04
CA PHE A 62 -14.38 15.24 34.58
C PHE A 62 -14.38 13.71 34.49
N LEU A 63 -13.87 13.16 33.40
CA LEU A 63 -13.67 11.72 33.23
C LEU A 63 -12.24 11.35 33.69
N PRO A 64 -12.07 10.69 34.85
CA PRO A 64 -10.74 10.25 35.28
C PRO A 64 -10.14 9.21 34.33
N ALA A 65 -8.82 9.12 34.26
CA ALA A 65 -8.18 8.08 33.45
C ALA A 65 -8.50 6.69 34.04
N LYS A 66 -9.00 5.77 33.19
CA LYS A 66 -9.28 4.39 33.60
C LYS A 66 -8.01 3.68 34.10
N LYS A 67 -8.02 3.23 35.36
CA LYS A 67 -6.92 2.48 35.95
C LYS A 67 -7.03 0.98 35.62
N GLY A 68 -5.92 0.37 35.20
CA GLY A 68 -5.81 -1.07 34.95
C GLY A 68 -6.01 -1.52 33.50
N ARG A 69 -5.71 -2.78 33.22
CA ARG A 69 -5.79 -3.37 31.87
C ARG A 69 -7.18 -3.98 31.68
N SER A 70 -8.09 -3.32 30.95
CA SER A 70 -9.42 -3.87 30.66
C SER A 70 -9.36 -4.79 29.43
N LYS A 71 -9.65 -6.07 29.65
CA LYS A 71 -10.17 -6.97 28.59
C LYS A 71 -11.68 -7.04 28.82
N SER A 72 -12.41 -6.14 28.18
CA SER A 72 -13.87 -6.11 28.30
C SER A 72 -14.51 -7.18 27.42
N THR A 73 -15.51 -7.88 27.97
CA THR A 73 -16.36 -8.83 27.24
C THR A 73 -17.48 -8.13 26.47
N LEU A 74 -17.62 -6.81 26.61
CA LEU A 74 -18.66 -6.00 25.95
C LEU A 74 -18.34 -5.72 24.47
N LEU A 75 -17.09 -5.94 24.03
CA LEU A 75 -16.71 -5.76 22.64
C LEU A 75 -17.26 -6.92 21.79
N PRO A 76 -17.82 -6.65 20.60
CA PRO A 76 -18.28 -7.69 19.71
C PRO A 76 -17.11 -8.62 19.33
N ALA A 77 -17.44 -9.89 19.05
CA ALA A 77 -16.46 -10.87 18.60
C ALA A 77 -15.71 -10.33 17.38
N ALA A 78 -14.38 -10.42 17.40
CA ALA A 78 -13.57 -10.02 16.25
C ALA A 78 -13.98 -10.84 15.02
N ILE A 79 -14.14 -10.16 13.88
CA ILE A 79 -14.37 -10.81 12.59
C ILE A 79 -13.08 -11.54 12.20
N PRO A 80 -13.15 -12.63 11.42
CA PRO A 80 -11.95 -13.34 11.00
C PRO A 80 -10.94 -12.42 10.30
N ASP A 81 -9.67 -12.62 10.62
CA ASP A 81 -8.57 -11.88 10.02
C ASP A 81 -8.58 -12.02 8.49
N ILE A 82 -8.50 -10.91 7.75
CA ILE A 82 -8.36 -10.95 6.29
C ILE A 82 -7.04 -11.56 5.83
N PHE A 83 -5.98 -11.51 6.64
CA PHE A 83 -4.69 -12.13 6.33
C PHE A 83 -4.65 -13.58 6.81
N LEU A 84 -5.49 -14.45 6.23
CA LEU A 84 -5.63 -15.86 6.64
C LEU A 84 -4.32 -16.68 6.57
N ASN A 85 -3.40 -16.30 5.68
CA ASN A 85 -2.06 -16.90 5.59
C ASN A 85 -1.00 -16.17 6.44
N GLY A 86 -1.43 -15.18 7.23
CA GLY A 86 -0.59 -14.30 8.05
C GLY A 86 0.20 -13.24 7.27
N LYS A 87 0.23 -13.29 5.93
CA LYS A 87 1.16 -12.49 5.10
C LYS A 87 0.46 -11.57 4.11
N THR A 88 -0.51 -12.08 3.35
CA THR A 88 -1.10 -11.38 2.20
C THR A 88 -2.60 -11.62 2.06
N ASN A 89 -3.31 -10.65 1.49
CA ASN A 89 -4.73 -10.79 1.14
C ASN A 89 -5.05 -10.07 -0.18
N PRO A 90 -5.99 -10.54 -1.02
CA PRO A 90 -6.44 -9.78 -2.17
C PRO A 90 -7.04 -8.42 -1.78
N PHE A 91 -6.80 -7.39 -2.59
CA PHE A 91 -7.44 -6.08 -2.42
C PHE A 91 -7.86 -5.46 -3.75
N ALA A 92 -8.89 -4.62 -3.69
CA ALA A 92 -9.38 -3.88 -4.84
C ALA A 92 -8.31 -2.88 -5.31
N SER A 93 -7.93 -2.92 -6.59
CA SER A 93 -6.93 -1.98 -7.11
C SER A 93 -7.28 -1.45 -8.50
N SER A 94 -8.56 -1.16 -8.67
CA SER A 94 -9.03 -0.36 -9.80
C SER A 94 -8.39 1.04 -9.80
N LEU A 95 -8.56 1.78 -10.89
CA LEU A 95 -8.06 3.15 -10.97
C LEU A 95 -8.69 4.06 -9.89
N VAL A 96 -9.93 3.80 -9.49
CA VAL A 96 -10.60 4.53 -8.40
C VAL A 96 -9.84 4.37 -7.09
N MET A 97 -9.45 3.14 -6.74
CA MET A 97 -8.68 2.85 -5.51
C MET A 97 -7.28 3.47 -5.58
N TRP A 98 -6.63 3.37 -6.74
CA TRP A 98 -5.31 3.97 -6.94
C TRP A 98 -5.33 5.48 -6.73
N GLU A 99 -6.26 6.18 -7.38
CA GLU A 99 -6.33 7.64 -7.27
C GLU A 99 -6.80 8.09 -5.87
N THR A 100 -7.66 7.32 -5.20
CA THR A 100 -8.02 7.59 -3.80
C THR A 100 -6.80 7.47 -2.88
N CYS A 101 -5.93 6.49 -3.11
CA CYS A 101 -4.67 6.37 -2.38
C CYS A 101 -3.74 7.58 -2.62
N ASN A 102 -3.67 8.10 -3.85
CA ASN A 102 -2.94 9.34 -4.12
C ASN A 102 -3.55 10.55 -3.40
N LEU A 103 -4.88 10.66 -3.39
CA LEU A 103 -5.59 11.75 -2.70
C LEU A 103 -5.28 11.76 -1.19
N LEU A 104 -5.30 10.59 -0.55
CA LEU A 104 -4.98 10.43 0.87
C LEU A 104 -3.51 10.74 1.19
N THR A 105 -2.57 10.46 0.28
CA THR A 105 -1.13 10.58 0.55
C THR A 105 -0.50 11.88 0.08
N GLN A 106 -0.99 12.46 -1.01
CA GLN A 106 -0.48 13.70 -1.60
C GLN A 106 -1.33 14.92 -1.23
N ARG A 107 -2.59 14.73 -0.79
CA ARG A 107 -3.42 15.77 -0.17
C ARG A 107 -3.50 17.05 -1.03
N GLN A 108 -3.17 18.21 -0.46
CA GLN A 108 -3.11 19.50 -1.16
C GLN A 108 -2.03 19.59 -2.26
N GLY A 109 -1.07 18.66 -2.30
CA GLY A 109 -0.01 18.63 -3.30
C GLY A 109 -0.45 18.18 -4.70
N LEU A 110 -1.69 17.70 -4.84
CA LEU A 110 -2.29 17.36 -6.13
C LEU A 110 -2.82 18.62 -6.84
N PRO A 111 -2.96 18.59 -8.18
CA PRO A 111 -3.46 19.73 -8.95
C PRO A 111 -4.99 19.86 -8.81
N TRP A 112 -5.45 20.31 -7.65
CA TRP A 112 -6.85 20.63 -7.39
C TRP A 112 -7.29 21.86 -8.19
N GLN A 113 -8.53 21.83 -8.68
CA GLN A 113 -9.11 22.89 -9.51
C GLN A 113 -10.54 23.16 -9.08
N THR A 114 -10.96 24.42 -9.19
CA THR A 114 -12.37 24.77 -9.03
C THR A 114 -13.10 24.50 -10.34
N ASP A 115 -14.20 23.77 -10.29
CA ASP A 115 -15.03 23.53 -11.46
C ASP A 115 -16.01 24.68 -11.74
N SER A 116 -16.81 24.52 -12.79
CA SER A 116 -17.83 25.49 -13.22
C SER A 116 -18.91 25.77 -12.18
N GLU A 117 -19.04 24.91 -11.17
CA GLU A 117 -20.01 25.04 -10.09
C GLU A 117 -19.37 25.65 -8.83
N GLY A 118 -18.13 26.15 -8.94
CA GLY A 118 -17.41 26.73 -7.81
C GLY A 118 -16.89 25.69 -6.81
N ARG A 119 -16.88 24.40 -7.15
CA ARG A 119 -16.50 23.32 -6.24
C ARG A 119 -15.07 22.86 -6.48
N LEU A 120 -14.32 22.63 -5.41
CA LEU A 120 -12.98 22.06 -5.51
C LEU A 120 -13.06 20.61 -6.00
N CYS A 121 -12.31 20.28 -7.05
CA CYS A 121 -12.26 18.95 -7.62
C CYS A 121 -10.85 18.57 -8.08
N TYR A 122 -10.55 17.28 -7.99
CA TYR A 122 -9.37 16.67 -8.62
C TYR A 122 -9.84 15.83 -9.80
N ARG A 123 -9.20 16.01 -10.96
CA ARG A 123 -9.59 15.34 -12.21
C ARG A 123 -8.48 14.44 -12.71
N ARG A 124 -8.82 13.20 -13.01
CA ARG A 124 -7.92 12.22 -13.59
C ARG A 124 -8.43 11.75 -14.95
N PRO A 125 -7.76 12.10 -16.07
CA PRO A 125 -8.16 11.60 -17.38
C PRO A 125 -7.91 10.09 -17.50
N VAL A 126 -8.84 9.41 -18.17
CA VAL A 126 -8.80 7.98 -18.50
C VAL A 126 -8.55 7.83 -20.01
N GLN A 127 -7.73 6.84 -20.41
CA GLN A 127 -7.42 6.52 -21.81
C GLN A 127 -7.16 7.75 -22.71
N ARG A 128 -6.07 8.49 -22.45
CA ARG A 128 -5.69 9.69 -23.22
C ARG A 128 -6.80 10.77 -23.31
N GLY A 129 -7.70 10.83 -22.31
CA GLY A 129 -8.74 11.85 -22.20
C GLY A 129 -10.12 11.44 -22.73
N LEU A 130 -10.31 10.18 -23.13
CA LEU A 130 -11.62 9.68 -23.57
C LEU A 130 -12.64 9.49 -22.43
N GLY A 131 -12.18 9.55 -21.19
CA GLY A 131 -13.02 9.61 -19.99
C GLY A 131 -12.28 10.28 -18.85
N GLU A 132 -12.90 10.29 -17.67
CA GLU A 132 -12.41 11.05 -16.52
C GLU A 132 -12.91 10.42 -15.21
N LEU A 133 -12.06 10.42 -14.18
CA LEU A 133 -12.48 10.32 -12.80
C LEU A 133 -12.44 11.72 -12.18
N ARG A 134 -13.53 12.15 -11.54
CA ARG A 134 -13.58 13.41 -10.82
C ARG A 134 -13.81 13.13 -9.34
N PHE A 135 -12.91 13.62 -8.51
CA PHE A 135 -12.98 13.47 -7.06
C PHE A 135 -13.32 14.80 -6.39
N ARG A 136 -14.10 14.72 -5.31
CA ARG A 136 -14.45 15.83 -4.42
C ARG A 136 -14.38 15.38 -2.97
N LEU A 137 -14.28 16.35 -2.07
CA LEU A 137 -14.25 16.12 -0.63
C LEU A 137 -15.57 16.56 0.00
N ALA A 138 -16.16 15.69 0.83
CA ALA A 138 -17.29 16.02 1.68
C ALA A 138 -16.83 16.64 3.03
N PRO A 139 -17.65 17.47 3.68
CA PRO A 139 -17.33 17.98 5.02
C PRO A 139 -17.20 16.90 6.07
N ASP A 140 -18.08 15.90 6.01
CA ASP A 140 -18.09 14.74 6.89
C ASP A 140 -18.45 13.49 6.05
N PRO A 141 -18.07 12.25 6.45
CA PRO A 141 -18.44 11.03 5.73
C PRO A 141 -19.94 10.87 5.47
N THR A 142 -20.78 11.43 6.33
CA THR A 142 -22.24 11.31 6.24
C THR A 142 -22.92 12.50 5.57
N ALA A 143 -22.18 13.61 5.41
CA ALA A 143 -22.74 14.85 4.89
C ALA A 143 -22.93 14.82 3.38
N VAL A 144 -24.07 15.34 2.94
CA VAL A 144 -24.39 15.57 1.52
C VAL A 144 -23.99 16.98 1.07
N GLU A 145 -23.69 17.86 2.03
CA GLU A 145 -23.38 19.26 1.82
C GLU A 145 -22.08 19.47 1.03
N VAL A 146 -22.05 20.60 0.33
CA VAL A 146 -20.89 21.04 -0.45
C VAL A 146 -20.05 21.96 0.42
N MET A 147 -18.76 21.68 0.47
CA MET A 147 -17.80 22.54 1.16
C MET A 147 -17.22 23.61 0.22
N PRO A 148 -17.02 24.85 0.69
CA PRO A 148 -16.26 25.87 -0.02
C PRO A 148 -14.84 25.39 -0.42
N PRO A 149 -14.26 25.89 -1.52
CA PRO A 149 -12.92 25.48 -1.96
C PRO A 149 -11.79 25.73 -0.94
N SER A 150 -11.83 26.86 -0.24
CA SER A 150 -10.83 27.23 0.78
C SER A 150 -10.84 26.27 1.96
N GLU A 151 -12.04 25.98 2.49
CA GLU A 151 -12.24 25.01 3.55
C GLU A 151 -11.85 23.59 3.10
N SER A 152 -12.13 23.24 1.84
CA SER A 152 -11.76 21.93 1.28
C SER A 152 -10.25 21.74 1.24
N LEU A 153 -9.51 22.78 0.83
CA LEU A 153 -8.04 22.76 0.84
C LEU A 153 -7.48 22.70 2.27
N ALA A 154 -8.04 23.47 3.20
CA ALA A 154 -7.64 23.43 4.61
C ALA A 154 -7.87 22.04 5.21
N ALA A 155 -9.05 21.44 4.97
CA ALA A 155 -9.36 20.09 5.41
C ALA A 155 -8.40 19.05 4.83
N LEU A 156 -7.99 19.17 3.56
CA LEU A 156 -6.97 18.29 2.98
C LEU A 156 -5.60 18.44 3.64
N GLY A 157 -5.26 19.63 4.17
CA GLY A 157 -4.03 19.86 4.92
C GLY A 157 -3.93 19.02 6.19
N GLU A 158 -5.07 18.80 6.86
CA GLU A 158 -5.19 18.02 8.10
C GLU A 158 -5.18 16.50 7.87
N PHE A 159 -5.25 16.04 6.62
CA PHE A 159 -5.28 14.61 6.35
C PHE A 159 -3.95 13.97 6.72
N GLU A 160 -4.01 12.73 7.19
CA GLU A 160 -2.84 11.95 7.49
C GLU A 160 -2.58 10.90 6.42
N LEU A 161 -1.31 10.71 6.08
CA LEU A 161 -0.89 9.71 5.11
C LEU A 161 -1.38 8.30 5.51
N ARG A 162 -1.44 8.03 6.82
CA ARG A 162 -1.91 6.78 7.41
C ARG A 162 -3.34 6.39 6.98
N ALA A 163 -4.17 7.34 6.57
CA ALA A 163 -5.53 7.05 6.10
C ALA A 163 -5.52 6.21 4.81
N ALA A 164 -4.42 6.26 4.02
CA ALA A 164 -4.21 5.34 2.91
C ALA A 164 -4.15 3.86 3.35
N CYS A 165 -3.65 3.56 4.56
CA CYS A 165 -3.65 2.19 5.09
C CYS A 165 -5.07 1.71 5.39
N VAL A 166 -5.93 2.58 5.95
CA VAL A 166 -7.36 2.28 6.17
C VAL A 166 -8.07 2.05 4.84
N HIS A 167 -7.81 2.88 3.84
CA HIS A 167 -8.32 2.69 2.49
C HIS A 167 -7.94 1.32 1.89
N LEU A 168 -6.70 0.86 2.11
CA LEU A 168 -6.26 -0.47 1.67
C LEU A 168 -6.94 -1.61 2.44
N ILE A 169 -7.16 -1.46 3.75
CA ILE A 169 -7.93 -2.42 4.55
C ILE A 169 -9.35 -2.53 4.01
N PHE A 170 -10.06 -1.41 3.77
CA PHE A 170 -11.40 -1.42 3.17
C PHE A 170 -11.40 -2.09 1.79
N SER A 171 -10.39 -1.78 0.97
CA SER A 171 -10.22 -2.38 -0.35
C SER A 171 -10.03 -3.90 -0.27
N ALA A 172 -9.41 -4.41 0.78
CA ALA A 172 -9.20 -5.82 1.02
C ALA A 172 -10.50 -6.52 1.46
N TYR A 173 -11.27 -5.92 2.37
CA TYR A 173 -12.58 -6.42 2.78
C TYR A 173 -13.60 -6.42 1.64
N ALA A 174 -13.65 -5.37 0.81
CA ALA A 174 -14.58 -5.32 -0.32
C ALA A 174 -14.39 -6.48 -1.34
N VAL A 175 -13.19 -7.06 -1.43
CA VAL A 175 -12.91 -8.20 -2.33
C VAL A 175 -13.44 -9.53 -1.79
N THR A 176 -13.58 -9.65 -0.46
CA THR A 176 -14.12 -10.87 0.17
C THR A 176 -15.63 -10.99 -0.06
N GLN A 177 -16.32 -9.87 -0.28
CA GLN A 177 -17.76 -9.83 -0.55
C GLN A 177 -18.12 -10.23 -1.99
N GLU A 178 -19.34 -10.76 -2.17
CA GLU A 178 -19.87 -11.08 -3.51
C GLU A 178 -20.44 -9.86 -4.23
N THR A 179 -21.10 -8.98 -3.48
CA THR A 179 -21.75 -7.76 -4.00
C THR A 179 -21.42 -6.54 -3.13
N PRO A 180 -20.15 -6.09 -3.09
CA PRO A 180 -19.69 -5.03 -2.18
C PRO A 180 -20.43 -3.68 -2.30
N TRP A 181 -21.10 -3.43 -3.44
CA TRP A 181 -21.97 -2.25 -3.65
C TRP A 181 -23.37 -2.39 -3.03
N LYS A 182 -23.70 -3.54 -2.43
CA LYS A 182 -25.00 -3.82 -1.75
C LYS A 182 -24.82 -4.27 -0.31
N THR A 183 -23.72 -4.94 -0.01
CA THR A 183 -23.41 -5.46 1.32
C THR A 183 -22.44 -4.56 2.04
N SER A 184 -22.69 -4.28 3.32
CA SER A 184 -21.72 -3.64 4.21
C SER A 184 -20.85 -4.68 4.93
N PHE A 185 -19.75 -4.22 5.50
CA PHE A 185 -18.92 -4.97 6.44
C PHE A 185 -18.62 -4.10 7.66
N THR A 186 -18.47 -4.74 8.82
CA THR A 186 -18.17 -4.05 10.08
C THR A 186 -16.70 -4.21 10.43
N LEU A 187 -16.02 -3.16 10.85
CA LEU A 187 -14.65 -3.25 11.37
C LEU A 187 -14.59 -2.66 12.76
N THR A 188 -14.03 -3.42 13.69
CA THR A 188 -13.81 -2.96 15.08
C THR A 188 -12.43 -2.35 15.23
N SER A 189 -12.25 -1.53 16.27
CA SER A 189 -10.96 -0.95 16.63
C SER A 189 -9.85 -2.00 16.81
N GLN A 190 -10.20 -3.23 17.23
CA GLN A 190 -9.24 -4.34 17.35
C GLN A 190 -8.59 -4.71 16.00
N HIS A 191 -9.35 -4.71 14.91
CA HIS A 191 -8.81 -4.98 13.58
C HIS A 191 -7.79 -3.91 13.17
N PHE A 192 -8.13 -2.64 13.38
CA PHE A 192 -7.21 -1.54 13.07
C PHE A 192 -5.97 -1.58 13.97
N GLU A 193 -6.13 -1.87 15.26
CA GLU A 193 -4.99 -2.02 16.18
C GLU A 193 -4.03 -3.12 15.73
N GLN A 194 -4.57 -4.26 15.25
CA GLN A 194 -3.80 -5.38 14.73
C GLN A 194 -3.13 -5.10 13.38
N TYR A 195 -3.85 -4.46 12.45
CA TYR A 195 -3.36 -4.22 11.08
C TYR A 195 -2.41 -3.03 10.97
N LEU A 196 -2.66 -2.00 11.76
CA LEU A 196 -1.84 -0.78 11.80
C LEU A 196 -0.74 -0.85 12.88
N GLY A 197 -0.66 -1.97 13.63
CA GLY A 197 0.37 -2.18 14.64
C GLY A 197 0.22 -1.31 15.89
N LEU A 198 -0.95 -0.70 16.12
CA LEU A 198 -1.21 0.17 17.27
C LEU A 198 -1.24 -0.61 18.60
N GLU A 199 -1.43 -1.92 18.57
CA GLU A 199 -1.31 -2.77 19.76
C GLU A 199 0.08 -2.66 20.43
N LYS A 200 1.14 -2.44 19.62
CA LYS A 200 2.54 -2.35 20.09
C LYS A 200 2.91 -0.96 20.59
N ARG A 201 2.12 0.07 20.25
CA ARG A 201 2.33 1.47 20.67
C ARG A 201 1.93 1.64 22.12
N LYS A 202 2.91 1.73 23.02
CA LYS A 202 2.70 1.93 24.47
C LYS A 202 2.68 3.41 24.87
N ASP A 203 3.13 4.27 23.98
CA ASP A 203 3.13 5.72 24.09
C ASP A 203 1.72 6.33 23.96
N LEU A 204 0.78 5.62 23.34
CA LEU A 204 -0.61 6.05 23.19
C LEU A 204 -1.52 5.34 24.22
N THR A 205 -2.36 6.14 24.87
CA THR A 205 -3.50 5.68 25.68
C THR A 205 -4.55 5.00 24.80
N LYS A 206 -5.49 4.27 25.43
CA LYS A 206 -6.59 3.63 24.70
C LYS A 206 -7.43 4.66 23.94
N LEU A 207 -7.77 5.78 24.57
CA LEU A 207 -8.57 6.84 23.96
C LEU A 207 -7.86 7.47 22.76
N GLU A 208 -6.56 7.75 22.86
CA GLU A 208 -5.77 8.29 21.73
C GLU A 208 -5.74 7.32 20.55
N LYS A 209 -5.63 6.00 20.79
CA LYS A 209 -5.71 5.00 19.72
C LYS A 209 -7.08 4.99 19.06
N LEU A 210 -8.16 5.04 19.84
CA LEU A 210 -9.53 5.04 19.31
C LEU A 210 -9.82 6.31 18.51
N THR A 211 -9.37 7.46 19.01
CA THR A 211 -9.48 8.76 18.33
C THR A 211 -8.74 8.73 17.00
N LEU A 212 -7.47 8.29 17.00
CA LEU A 212 -6.69 8.12 15.77
C LEU A 212 -7.39 7.20 14.77
N ILE A 213 -7.90 6.05 15.21
CA ILE A 213 -8.60 5.11 14.32
C ILE A 213 -9.84 5.79 13.69
N LYS A 214 -10.64 6.48 14.50
CA LYS A 214 -11.83 7.19 14.04
C LYS A 214 -11.45 8.24 13.00
N ASP A 215 -10.45 9.07 13.27
CA ASP A 215 -9.99 10.12 12.35
C ASP A 215 -9.55 9.54 11.00
N LEU A 216 -8.76 8.47 11.01
CA LEU A 216 -8.30 7.81 9.78
C LEU A 216 -9.46 7.21 8.98
N VAL A 217 -10.44 6.60 9.64
CA VAL A 217 -11.66 6.09 9.00
C VAL A 217 -12.47 7.23 8.39
N TYR A 218 -12.70 8.30 9.14
CA TYR A 218 -13.48 9.45 8.68
C TYR A 218 -12.81 10.13 7.49
N GLN A 219 -11.50 10.39 7.54
CA GLN A 219 -10.74 10.92 6.40
C GLN A 219 -10.91 10.05 5.14
N THR A 220 -10.87 8.73 5.30
CA THR A 220 -11.02 7.77 4.19
C THR A 220 -12.40 7.82 3.55
N CYS A 221 -13.46 8.01 4.34
CA CYS A 221 -14.85 7.99 3.88
C CYS A 221 -15.37 9.34 3.35
N ARG A 222 -14.59 10.42 3.44
CA ARG A 222 -14.98 11.75 2.94
C ARG A 222 -14.83 11.93 1.43
N PHE A 223 -14.14 11.03 0.74
CA PHE A 223 -13.95 11.15 -0.71
C PHE A 223 -15.16 10.68 -1.50
N ARG A 224 -15.59 11.54 -2.43
CA ARG A 224 -16.62 11.24 -3.43
C ARG A 224 -16.01 11.18 -4.81
N VAL A 225 -16.59 10.36 -5.68
CA VAL A 225 -16.13 10.16 -7.05
C VAL A 225 -17.29 10.16 -8.03
N ALA A 226 -17.13 10.88 -9.14
CA ALA A 226 -17.91 10.72 -10.35
C ALA A 226 -17.03 10.06 -11.42
N ILE A 227 -17.61 9.13 -12.19
CA ILE A 227 -16.85 8.27 -13.10
C ILE A 227 -17.44 8.41 -14.49
N ASN A 228 -16.61 8.82 -15.46
CA ASN A 228 -16.90 8.68 -16.87
C ASN A 228 -15.90 7.70 -17.49
N TRP A 229 -16.33 6.47 -17.73
CA TRP A 229 -15.47 5.39 -18.19
C TRP A 229 -15.71 5.09 -19.67
N PRO A 230 -14.68 5.20 -20.53
CA PRO A 230 -14.83 4.89 -21.95
C PRO A 230 -14.96 3.38 -22.14
N ARG A 231 -15.46 2.97 -23.31
CA ARG A 231 -15.50 1.55 -23.69
C ARG A 231 -14.08 0.97 -23.64
N GLN A 232 -13.94 -0.22 -23.03
CA GLN A 232 -12.65 -0.92 -22.95
C GLN A 232 -12.82 -2.40 -23.26
N GLY A 233 -12.33 -2.83 -24.41
CA GLY A 233 -12.54 -4.18 -24.92
C GLY A 233 -14.04 -4.48 -25.08
N ARG A 234 -14.51 -5.50 -24.37
CA ARG A 234 -15.93 -5.94 -24.38
C ARG A 234 -16.81 -5.22 -23.36
N VAL A 235 -16.21 -4.54 -22.38
CA VAL A 235 -16.96 -3.75 -21.40
C VAL A 235 -17.36 -2.43 -22.06
N GLN A 236 -18.68 -2.20 -22.18
CA GLN A 236 -19.23 -0.96 -22.73
C GLN A 236 -18.85 0.24 -21.86
N GLY A 237 -18.83 1.42 -22.48
CA GLY A 237 -18.65 2.68 -21.74
C GLY A 237 -19.79 2.88 -20.73
N PHE A 238 -19.49 3.53 -19.62
CA PHE A 238 -20.49 3.81 -18.59
C PHE A 238 -20.14 5.10 -17.85
N SER A 239 -21.17 5.72 -17.29
CA SER A 239 -21.01 6.85 -16.38
C SER A 239 -21.69 6.54 -15.05
N LEU A 240 -21.05 6.94 -13.95
CA LEU A 240 -21.62 6.90 -12.61
C LEU A 240 -21.66 8.34 -12.09
N ALA A 241 -22.82 8.73 -11.57
CA ALA A 241 -22.99 9.99 -10.86
C ALA A 241 -22.09 10.05 -9.63
N GLU A 242 -21.97 11.23 -9.02
CA GLU A 242 -21.13 11.40 -7.83
C GLU A 242 -21.66 10.57 -6.64
N HIS A 243 -20.81 9.69 -6.11
CA HIS A 243 -21.10 8.82 -4.97
C HIS A 243 -19.87 8.72 -4.07
N ALA A 244 -20.05 8.25 -2.83
CA ALA A 244 -18.93 8.02 -1.92
C ALA A 244 -18.00 6.93 -2.46
N VAL A 245 -16.68 7.07 -2.30
CA VAL A 245 -15.75 5.96 -2.56
C VAL A 245 -15.99 4.86 -1.54
N TRP A 246 -16.09 5.25 -0.27
CA TRP A 246 -16.49 4.41 0.86
C TRP A 246 -17.60 5.13 1.61
N GLN A 247 -18.73 4.45 1.76
CA GLN A 247 -19.86 4.97 2.52
C GLN A 247 -19.75 4.47 3.96
N LEU A 248 -19.56 5.40 4.90
CA LEU A 248 -19.66 5.11 6.32
C LEU A 248 -21.14 5.10 6.70
N MET A 249 -21.68 3.92 6.99
CA MET A 249 -23.09 3.71 7.30
C MET A 249 -23.40 3.98 8.77
N ASP A 250 -22.48 3.58 9.66
CA ASP A 250 -22.66 3.68 11.11
C ASP A 250 -21.31 3.67 11.83
N THR A 251 -21.25 4.34 12.99
CA THR A 251 -20.12 4.29 13.93
C THR A 251 -20.66 4.00 15.33
N GLN A 252 -20.36 2.82 15.85
CA GLN A 252 -20.82 2.40 17.18
C GLN A 252 -19.72 2.62 18.22
N TYR A 253 -20.12 3.13 19.37
CA TYR A 253 -19.26 3.41 20.51
C TYR A 253 -19.56 2.40 21.61
N TYR A 254 -18.52 1.72 22.10
CA TYR A 254 -18.65 0.77 23.19
C TYR A 254 -18.08 1.37 24.46
N PHE A 255 -18.93 1.49 25.49
CA PHE A 255 -18.56 2.01 26.80
C PHE A 255 -18.52 0.90 27.85
N GLU A 256 -17.68 1.09 28.86
CA GLU A 256 -17.65 0.25 30.06
C GLU A 256 -17.57 1.16 31.28
N GLN A 257 -18.60 1.07 32.11
CA GLN A 257 -18.70 1.79 33.36
C GLN A 257 -17.68 1.25 34.38
N ASP A 258 -16.98 2.15 35.07
CA ASP A 258 -16.12 1.79 36.20
C ASP A 258 -16.91 1.66 37.52
N ARG A 259 -16.20 1.32 38.61
CA ARG A 259 -16.82 1.18 39.94
C ARG A 259 -17.37 2.49 40.52
N GLU A 260 -16.90 3.62 40.00
CA GLU A 260 -17.31 4.96 40.43
C GLU A 260 -18.45 5.51 39.55
N GLY A 261 -18.92 4.72 38.58
CA GLY A 261 -20.04 5.06 37.71
C GLY A 261 -19.65 5.82 36.44
N HIS A 262 -18.36 5.96 36.13
CA HIS A 262 -17.92 6.68 34.93
C HIS A 262 -17.87 5.78 33.70
N ASP A 263 -18.45 6.22 32.59
CA ASP A 263 -18.40 5.52 31.31
C ASP A 263 -17.11 5.80 30.56
N HIS A 264 -16.33 4.74 30.33
CA HIS A 264 -15.09 4.81 29.57
C HIS A 264 -15.27 4.20 28.19
N LEU A 265 -14.90 4.95 27.15
CA LEU A 265 -14.85 4.41 25.79
C LEU A 265 -13.79 3.31 25.69
N ILE A 266 -14.22 2.08 25.41
CA ILE A 266 -13.36 0.89 25.33
C ILE A 266 -13.15 0.39 23.90
N GLY A 267 -14.01 0.79 22.95
CA GLY A 267 -13.85 0.40 21.55
C GLY A 267 -14.79 1.14 20.62
N LEU A 268 -14.53 0.97 19.33
CA LEU A 268 -15.34 1.50 18.23
C LEU A 268 -15.63 0.38 17.23
N SER A 269 -16.76 0.44 16.54
CA SER A 269 -16.98 -0.29 15.29
C SER A 269 -17.51 0.62 14.20
N PHE A 270 -17.16 0.32 12.96
CA PHE A 270 -17.52 1.10 11.79
C PHE A 270 -18.19 0.18 10.77
N VAL A 271 -19.40 0.51 10.36
CA VAL A 271 -20.11 -0.20 9.30
C VAL A 271 -19.83 0.53 7.99
N VAL A 272 -19.16 -0.13 7.05
CA VAL A 272 -18.70 0.48 5.81
C VAL A 272 -19.25 -0.28 4.61
N GLN A 273 -19.62 0.46 3.57
CA GLN A 273 -20.05 -0.08 2.27
C GLN A 273 -19.19 0.50 1.14
N ALA A 274 -18.89 -0.30 0.12
CA ALA A 274 -18.23 0.21 -1.07
C ALA A 274 -19.22 1.00 -1.93
N GLY A 275 -18.78 2.12 -2.50
CA GLY A 275 -19.60 2.89 -3.44
C GLY A 275 -19.94 2.15 -4.74
N ASP A 276 -20.77 2.78 -5.58
CA ASP A 276 -21.25 2.24 -6.86
C ASP A 276 -20.14 1.81 -7.83
N TRP A 277 -18.94 2.40 -7.72
CA TRP A 277 -17.75 1.98 -8.46
C TRP A 277 -17.51 0.46 -8.34
N ALA A 278 -17.79 -0.14 -7.18
CA ALA A 278 -17.53 -1.55 -6.93
C ALA A 278 -18.39 -2.46 -7.83
N GLN A 279 -19.58 -2.01 -8.25
CA GLN A 279 -20.42 -2.73 -9.22
C GLN A 279 -19.75 -2.88 -10.59
N LYS A 280 -18.92 -1.91 -10.97
CA LYS A 280 -18.24 -1.88 -12.27
C LYS A 280 -16.85 -2.48 -12.21
N PHE A 281 -16.17 -2.38 -11.07
CA PHE A 281 -14.75 -2.77 -10.95
C PHE A 281 -14.49 -4.03 -10.10
N LEU A 282 -15.45 -4.51 -9.32
CA LEU A 282 -15.33 -5.69 -8.46
C LEU A 282 -16.46 -6.72 -8.65
N ASN A 283 -17.07 -6.77 -9.83
CA ASN A 283 -18.19 -7.69 -10.08
C ASN A 283 -17.73 -9.02 -10.71
N LYS A 284 -17.54 -10.04 -9.87
CA LYS A 284 -17.12 -11.40 -10.28
C LYS A 284 -18.05 -12.02 -11.34
N GLN A 285 -19.36 -11.87 -11.17
CA GLN A 285 -20.38 -12.49 -12.03
C GLN A 285 -20.41 -11.83 -13.42
N ARG A 286 -20.50 -10.50 -13.47
CA ARG A 286 -20.50 -9.73 -14.73
C ARG A 286 -19.17 -9.74 -15.44
N TYR A 287 -18.05 -9.91 -14.72
CA TYR A 287 -16.75 -10.14 -15.34
C TYR A 287 -16.73 -11.46 -16.14
N ARG A 288 -17.34 -12.54 -15.64
CA ARG A 288 -17.49 -13.80 -16.40
C ARG A 288 -18.33 -13.61 -17.67
N GLN A 289 -19.31 -12.71 -17.62
CA GLN A 289 -20.13 -12.30 -18.76
C GLN A 289 -19.49 -11.20 -19.62
N GLN A 290 -18.30 -10.72 -19.24
CA GLN A 290 -17.55 -9.65 -19.91
C GLN A 290 -18.28 -8.29 -19.99
N THR A 291 -19.18 -8.02 -19.04
CA THR A 291 -19.96 -6.77 -18.95
C THR A 291 -19.50 -5.85 -17.81
N ALA A 292 -18.54 -6.27 -17.00
CA ALA A 292 -17.88 -5.48 -15.95
C ALA A 292 -16.44 -5.94 -15.73
N PHE A 293 -15.68 -5.20 -14.93
CA PHE A 293 -14.33 -5.59 -14.52
C PHE A 293 -14.33 -6.30 -13.15
N TYR A 294 -13.25 -7.03 -12.91
CA TYR A 294 -12.91 -7.59 -11.60
C TYR A 294 -11.42 -7.37 -11.34
N GLN A 295 -11.08 -6.17 -10.82
CA GLN A 295 -9.72 -5.68 -10.69
C GLN A 295 -9.21 -5.79 -9.25
N TYR A 296 -8.53 -6.89 -8.91
CA TYR A 296 -7.89 -7.10 -7.59
C TYR A 296 -6.38 -7.42 -7.70
N SER A 297 -5.60 -6.98 -6.70
CA SER A 297 -4.16 -7.24 -6.53
C SER A 297 -3.96 -7.98 -5.22
N THR A 298 -2.72 -8.15 -4.79
CA THR A 298 -2.38 -8.67 -3.46
C THR A 298 -1.85 -7.54 -2.57
N LEU A 299 -2.35 -7.47 -1.35
CA LEU A 299 -1.93 -6.57 -0.28
C LEU A 299 -1.05 -7.35 0.69
N PRO A 300 0.23 -6.98 0.85
CA PRO A 300 1.08 -7.48 1.92
C PRO A 300 0.74 -6.82 3.26
N ARG A 301 0.69 -7.60 4.33
CA ARG A 301 0.45 -7.10 5.69
C ARG A 301 1.61 -6.21 6.18
N SER A 302 2.84 -6.58 5.83
CA SER A 302 4.06 -5.83 6.13
C SER A 302 3.97 -4.37 5.67
N LEU A 303 3.42 -4.12 4.48
CA LEU A 303 3.22 -2.76 3.96
C LEU A 303 2.45 -1.85 4.91
N LEU A 304 1.38 -2.36 5.54
CA LEU A 304 0.56 -1.56 6.46
C LEU A 304 1.37 -1.17 7.70
N LEU A 305 2.18 -2.09 8.21
CA LEU A 305 3.03 -1.86 9.38
C LEU A 305 4.16 -0.87 9.06
N GLU A 306 4.85 -1.04 7.93
CA GLU A 306 5.95 -0.14 7.55
C GLU A 306 5.47 1.27 7.21
N SER A 307 4.29 1.38 6.59
CA SER A 307 3.67 2.68 6.37
C SER A 307 3.36 3.40 7.70
N MET A 308 2.98 2.65 8.73
CA MET A 308 2.68 3.20 10.06
C MET A 308 3.92 3.56 10.87
N SER A 309 5.06 2.89 10.64
CA SER A 309 6.31 3.16 11.36
C SER A 309 7.04 4.40 10.85
N SER A 310 6.99 4.68 9.54
CA SER A 310 7.85 5.70 8.92
C SER A 310 7.16 6.88 8.27
N TRP A 311 5.84 6.98 8.34
CA TRP A 311 5.12 8.07 7.66
C TRP A 311 5.60 9.49 8.03
N GLN A 312 6.08 9.74 9.25
CA GLN A 312 6.57 11.06 9.67
C GLN A 312 7.95 11.39 9.11
N GLN A 313 8.85 10.41 9.06
CA GLN A 313 10.25 10.60 8.72
C GLN A 313 10.52 10.39 7.23
N HIS A 314 9.75 9.49 6.59
CA HIS A 314 9.95 9.02 5.23
C HIS A 314 8.65 9.03 4.42
N GLU A 315 7.95 10.17 4.36
CA GLU A 315 6.72 10.30 3.55
C GLU A 315 6.92 9.85 2.08
N GLY A 316 8.08 10.16 1.49
CA GLY A 316 8.39 9.80 0.11
C GLY A 316 8.53 8.29 -0.06
N ALA A 317 9.16 7.60 0.90
CA ALA A 317 9.25 6.14 0.91
C ALA A 317 7.86 5.51 0.96
N VAL A 318 6.97 5.99 1.85
CA VAL A 318 5.61 5.43 1.94
C VAL A 318 4.81 5.67 0.66
N ARG A 319 4.91 6.86 0.04
CA ARG A 319 4.28 7.12 -1.28
C ARG A 319 4.82 6.21 -2.37
N LEU A 320 6.12 5.96 -2.40
CA LEU A 320 6.73 5.01 -3.35
C LEU A 320 6.27 3.57 -3.09
N LEU A 321 6.19 3.16 -1.82
CA LEU A 321 5.71 1.84 -1.42
C LEU A 321 4.26 1.60 -1.88
N LEU A 322 3.38 2.57 -1.65
CA LEU A 322 2.00 2.54 -2.13
C LEU A 322 1.95 2.59 -3.66
N TRP A 323 2.79 3.39 -4.32
CA TRP A 323 2.86 3.40 -5.78
C TRP A 323 3.27 2.04 -6.35
N LEU A 324 4.28 1.40 -5.76
CA LEU A 324 4.74 0.06 -6.13
C LEU A 324 3.61 -0.97 -5.94
N LEU A 325 2.87 -0.92 -4.83
CA LEU A 325 1.74 -1.82 -4.56
C LEU A 325 0.72 -1.88 -5.72
N PHE A 326 0.38 -0.73 -6.31
CA PHE A 326 -0.56 -0.68 -7.43
C PHE A 326 0.09 -0.96 -8.79
N LYS A 327 1.39 -0.73 -8.94
CA LYS A 327 2.12 -0.87 -10.22
C LYS A 327 2.69 -2.25 -10.47
N LEU A 328 2.90 -3.04 -9.43
CA LEU A 328 3.43 -4.40 -9.49
C LEU A 328 2.43 -5.45 -10.04
N ARG A 329 1.30 -5.02 -10.61
CA ARG A 329 0.33 -5.90 -11.31
C ARG A 329 0.70 -6.35 -12.73
N LEU A 330 1.89 -6.06 -13.24
CA LEU A 330 2.28 -6.44 -14.60
C LEU A 330 3.73 -6.91 -14.61
N GLY A 331 3.94 -8.21 -14.87
CA GLY A 331 5.25 -8.84 -14.92
C GLY A 331 6.14 -8.32 -16.05
N GLY A 332 6.96 -7.31 -15.74
CA GLY A 332 8.08 -6.89 -16.58
C GLY A 332 9.01 -5.92 -15.87
N ASP A 333 10.24 -5.82 -16.38
CA ASP A 333 11.23 -4.77 -16.07
C ASP A 333 10.57 -3.37 -16.15
N GLN A 334 10.08 -2.85 -15.03
CA GLN A 334 9.58 -1.48 -14.97
C GLN A 334 10.73 -0.52 -14.75
N ARG A 335 11.48 -0.27 -15.84
CA ARG A 335 12.52 0.74 -15.85
C ARG A 335 11.92 2.12 -15.62
N MET A 336 12.42 2.82 -14.63
CA MET A 336 11.93 4.15 -14.26
C MET A 336 13.08 5.11 -14.09
N THR A 337 12.90 6.34 -14.57
CA THR A 337 13.83 7.42 -14.26
C THR A 337 13.63 7.89 -12.83
N VAL A 338 14.72 8.30 -12.17
CA VAL A 338 14.67 8.90 -10.83
C VAL A 338 13.78 10.14 -10.83
N ARG A 339 13.78 10.96 -11.90
CA ARG A 339 12.85 12.08 -12.05
C ARG A 339 11.38 11.67 -11.87
N LYS A 340 10.99 10.51 -12.39
CA LYS A 340 9.62 10.01 -12.24
C LYS A 340 9.34 9.59 -10.79
N LEU A 341 10.29 8.93 -10.14
CA LEU A 341 10.19 8.54 -8.72
C LEU A 341 10.08 9.77 -7.81
N LEU A 342 10.91 10.80 -8.04
CA LEU A 342 10.84 12.07 -7.32
C LEU A 342 9.46 12.73 -7.43
N ARG A 343 8.86 12.74 -8.63
CA ARG A 343 7.51 13.27 -8.83
C ARG A 343 6.44 12.47 -8.11
N ILE A 344 6.58 11.15 -8.05
CA ILE A 344 5.65 10.27 -7.30
C ILE A 344 5.78 10.52 -5.80
N ALA A 345 7.01 10.60 -5.29
CA ALA A 345 7.29 10.73 -3.86
C ALA A 345 6.98 12.13 -3.31
N TYR A 346 7.20 13.17 -4.11
CA TYR A 346 7.22 14.56 -3.62
C TYR A 346 6.40 15.57 -4.42
N GLY A 347 5.79 15.14 -5.53
CA GLY A 347 5.01 16.01 -6.41
C GLY A 347 5.86 16.83 -7.38
N ASP A 348 5.22 17.34 -8.44
CA ASP A 348 5.90 18.10 -9.49
C ASP A 348 6.47 19.44 -8.97
N ALA A 349 5.74 20.14 -8.09
CA ALA A 349 6.14 21.44 -7.58
C ALA A 349 7.51 21.40 -6.87
N ARG A 350 7.74 20.40 -6.00
CA ARG A 350 9.00 20.26 -5.26
C ARG A 350 10.18 19.88 -6.17
N VAL A 351 9.92 19.12 -7.24
CA VAL A 351 10.94 18.78 -8.25
C VAL A 351 11.31 19.99 -9.11
N VAL A 352 10.33 20.84 -9.45
CA VAL A 352 10.57 22.11 -10.13
C VAL A 352 11.37 23.06 -9.23
N GLU A 353 10.97 23.21 -7.97
CA GLU A 353 11.67 24.03 -6.98
C GLU A 353 13.13 23.58 -6.82
N ALA A 354 13.40 22.28 -6.72
CA ALA A 354 14.75 21.76 -6.65
C ALA A 354 15.62 22.13 -7.86
N THR A 355 15.00 22.35 -9.02
CA THR A 355 15.68 22.74 -10.26
C THR A 355 15.90 24.25 -10.33
N THR A 356 15.02 25.07 -9.76
CA THR A 356 15.03 26.54 -9.88
C THR A 356 15.67 27.24 -8.68
N VAL A 357 15.54 26.70 -7.47
CA VAL A 357 15.99 27.33 -6.22
C VAL A 357 17.36 26.80 -5.81
N ARG A 358 18.30 27.72 -5.56
CA ARG A 358 19.67 27.39 -5.14
C ARG A 358 19.66 26.59 -3.84
N GLY A 359 20.30 25.42 -3.86
CA GLY A 359 20.42 24.53 -2.69
C GLY A 359 19.22 23.63 -2.43
N ALA A 360 18.05 23.88 -3.05
CA ALA A 360 16.87 23.03 -2.89
C ALA A 360 17.11 21.60 -3.41
N HIS A 361 17.86 21.44 -4.51
CA HIS A 361 18.27 20.11 -5.01
C HIS A 361 19.05 19.29 -3.98
N LYS A 362 19.95 19.90 -3.18
CA LYS A 362 20.73 19.15 -2.18
C LYS A 362 19.84 18.56 -1.10
N ARG A 363 18.85 19.35 -0.64
CA ARG A 363 17.87 18.89 0.36
C ARG A 363 17.00 17.78 -0.20
N LEU A 364 16.44 17.96 -1.40
CA LEU A 364 15.60 16.96 -2.04
C LEU A 364 16.36 15.66 -2.33
N LEU A 365 17.61 15.78 -2.79
CA LEU A 365 18.50 14.63 -3.01
C LEU A 365 18.71 13.83 -1.73
N LYS A 366 19.09 14.50 -0.62
CA LYS A 366 19.30 13.84 0.66
C LYS A 366 18.02 13.14 1.14
N THR A 367 16.87 13.80 1.05
CA THR A 367 15.57 13.19 1.40
C THR A 367 15.28 11.96 0.53
N PHE A 368 15.52 12.05 -0.78
CA PHE A 368 15.31 10.93 -1.69
C PHE A 368 16.22 9.74 -1.42
N GLU A 369 17.50 9.98 -1.16
CA GLU A 369 18.45 8.92 -0.82
C GLU A 369 18.08 8.23 0.49
N ASN A 370 17.70 9.00 1.52
CA ASN A 370 17.21 8.46 2.79
C ASN A 370 15.89 7.66 2.62
N ASP A 371 14.98 8.12 1.76
CA ASP A 371 13.72 7.42 1.50
C ASP A 371 13.96 6.12 0.72
N LEU A 372 14.94 6.08 -0.19
CA LEU A 372 15.36 4.82 -0.83
C LEU A 372 16.02 3.86 0.17
N GLU A 373 16.79 4.36 1.14
CA GLU A 373 17.37 3.56 2.22
C GLU A 373 16.30 2.93 3.11
N ALA A 374 15.24 3.69 3.42
CA ALA A 374 14.09 3.17 4.15
C ALA A 374 13.40 2.04 3.37
N LEU A 375 13.20 2.20 2.06
CA LEU A 375 12.67 1.12 1.20
C LEU A 375 13.58 -0.12 1.19
N TYR A 376 14.89 0.09 1.12
CA TYR A 376 15.88 -1.00 1.21
C TYR A 376 15.77 -1.75 2.54
N SER A 377 15.61 -1.01 3.64
CA SER A 377 15.45 -1.58 4.99
C SER A 377 14.16 -2.40 5.14
N TYR A 378 13.15 -2.12 4.31
CA TYR A 378 11.92 -2.91 4.18
C TYR A 378 12.04 -4.10 3.23
N GLY A 379 13.23 -4.34 2.69
CA GLY A 379 13.53 -5.41 1.74
C GLY A 379 13.10 -5.10 0.30
N LEU A 380 12.73 -3.85 -0.03
CA LEU A 380 12.55 -3.41 -1.41
C LEU A 380 13.88 -2.90 -1.97
N ILE A 381 14.67 -3.81 -2.53
CA ILE A 381 16.04 -3.51 -2.97
C ILE A 381 15.98 -2.89 -4.38
N PRO A 382 16.40 -1.63 -4.58
CA PRO A 382 16.43 -1.02 -5.91
C PRO A 382 17.56 -1.61 -6.76
N LEU A 383 17.26 -2.03 -7.98
CA LEU A 383 18.26 -2.45 -8.97
C LEU A 383 18.64 -1.25 -9.85
N PHE A 384 19.81 -0.68 -9.62
CA PHE A 384 20.31 0.47 -10.37
C PHE A 384 20.75 0.07 -11.79
N ASP A 385 20.41 0.90 -12.79
CA ASP A 385 20.87 0.72 -14.17
C ASP A 385 22.35 1.11 -14.27
N PRO A 386 23.30 0.20 -14.54
CA PRO A 386 24.73 0.52 -14.52
C PRO A 386 25.12 1.59 -15.55
N ASP A 387 24.39 1.68 -16.67
CA ASP A 387 24.69 2.63 -17.75
C ASP A 387 24.27 4.06 -17.39
N THR A 388 23.14 4.22 -16.71
CA THR A 388 22.55 5.54 -16.43
C THR A 388 22.63 5.95 -14.97
N TYR A 389 22.84 4.99 -14.06
CA TYR A 389 22.96 5.15 -12.62
C TYR A 389 24.25 4.47 -12.07
N PRO A 390 25.45 4.87 -12.55
CA PRO A 390 26.71 4.28 -12.10
C PRO A 390 27.02 4.58 -10.62
N VAL A 391 27.89 3.77 -10.03
CA VAL A 391 28.27 3.77 -8.60
C VAL A 391 28.63 5.16 -8.07
N GLU A 392 29.31 5.99 -8.87
CA GLU A 392 29.73 7.35 -8.50
C GLU A 392 28.59 8.35 -8.24
N ILE A 393 27.36 8.09 -8.73
CA ILE A 393 26.19 8.93 -8.43
C ILE A 393 25.15 8.22 -7.57
N GLN A 394 25.36 6.95 -7.21
CA GLN A 394 24.49 6.18 -6.32
C GLN A 394 24.45 6.76 -4.89
N PRO A 395 23.43 6.41 -4.09
CA PRO A 395 23.38 6.76 -2.68
C PRO A 395 24.54 6.10 -1.92
N PHE A 396 25.07 6.77 -0.90
CA PHE A 396 26.19 6.25 -0.11
C PHE A 396 25.86 4.90 0.55
N TRP A 397 24.66 4.77 1.11
CA TRP A 397 24.20 3.55 1.77
C TRP A 397 24.20 2.33 0.84
N ALA A 398 24.01 2.52 -0.48
CA ALA A 398 23.97 1.41 -1.44
C ALA A 398 25.34 0.73 -1.55
N ARG A 399 26.42 1.51 -1.50
CA ARG A 399 27.78 0.99 -1.47
C ARG A 399 28.16 0.39 -0.12
N VAL A 400 27.66 0.97 0.97
CA VAL A 400 27.87 0.42 2.32
C VAL A 400 27.17 -0.93 2.48
N ALA A 401 26.01 -1.12 1.84
CA ALA A 401 25.28 -2.38 1.86
C ALA A 401 26.01 -3.53 1.13
N GLU A 402 26.98 -3.22 0.26
CA GLU A 402 27.82 -4.22 -0.41
C GLU A 402 29.01 -4.67 0.45
N ILE A 403 29.26 -4.03 1.60
CA ILE A 403 30.33 -4.42 2.52
C ILE A 403 30.00 -5.79 3.14
N PRO A 404 30.86 -6.81 2.96
CA PRO A 404 30.65 -8.12 3.57
C PRO A 404 30.57 -8.02 5.10
N GLU A 405 29.70 -8.82 5.73
CA GLU A 405 29.66 -8.95 7.20
C GLU A 405 30.88 -9.70 7.75
N ASP A 406 31.52 -10.53 6.91
CA ASP A 406 32.72 -11.28 7.27
C ASP A 406 33.94 -10.37 7.38
N ALA A 407 34.70 -10.50 8.46
CA ALA A 407 35.80 -9.60 8.80
C ALA A 407 36.97 -9.67 7.80
N GLU A 408 37.24 -10.84 7.23
CA GLU A 408 38.33 -11.05 6.26
C GLU A 408 37.93 -10.46 4.90
N ALA A 409 36.71 -10.77 4.44
CA ALA A 409 36.16 -10.19 3.21
C ALA A 409 35.93 -8.66 3.31
N ALA A 410 35.58 -8.13 4.48
CA ALA A 410 35.49 -6.70 4.72
C ALA A 410 36.87 -6.02 4.69
N LEU A 411 37.91 -6.67 5.21
CA LEU A 411 39.28 -6.14 5.15
C LEU A 411 39.79 -6.04 3.71
N ASP A 412 39.50 -7.06 2.89
CA ASP A 412 39.82 -7.04 1.46
C ASP A 412 39.08 -5.90 0.75
N PHE A 413 37.78 -5.72 1.03
CA PHE A 413 36.99 -4.61 0.50
C PHE A 413 37.60 -3.24 0.81
N TRP A 414 38.00 -2.99 2.07
CA TRP A 414 38.61 -1.71 2.46
C TRP A 414 39.99 -1.49 1.83
N THR A 415 40.75 -2.56 1.65
CA THR A 415 42.06 -2.52 1.00
C THR A 415 41.92 -2.16 -0.49
N GLU A 416 40.89 -2.67 -1.16
CA GLU A 416 40.56 -2.33 -2.54
C GLU A 416 39.99 -0.92 -2.69
N ASP A 417 39.06 -0.49 -1.81
CA ASP A 417 38.44 0.86 -1.87
C ASP A 417 39.49 1.97 -1.72
N ALA A 418 40.48 1.78 -0.85
CA ALA A 418 41.57 2.73 -0.65
C ALA A 418 42.47 2.92 -1.89
N GLN A 419 42.50 1.92 -2.79
CA GLN A 419 43.31 1.93 -4.01
C GLN A 419 42.54 2.46 -5.24
N GLN A 420 41.22 2.64 -5.12
CA GLN A 420 40.37 3.06 -6.23
C GLN A 420 40.17 4.59 -6.28
N SER A 421 40.14 5.13 -7.50
CA SER A 421 39.80 6.53 -7.78
C SER A 421 38.35 6.92 -7.41
N GLN A 422 37.52 5.95 -7.03
CA GLN A 422 36.13 6.10 -6.61
C GLN A 422 35.89 5.60 -5.18
N SER A 423 36.86 5.78 -4.26
CA SER A 423 36.71 5.43 -2.83
C SER A 423 35.39 5.93 -2.24
N LEU A 424 34.84 5.21 -1.26
CA LEU A 424 33.68 5.60 -0.45
C LEU A 424 33.78 7.03 0.11
N THR A 425 35.00 7.53 0.32
CA THR A 425 35.29 8.86 0.86
C THR A 425 35.34 9.97 -0.19
N THR A 426 35.24 9.62 -1.47
CA THR A 426 35.35 10.57 -2.59
C THR A 426 34.13 11.47 -2.67
N SER A 427 34.34 12.75 -2.97
CA SER A 427 33.24 13.69 -3.18
C SER A 427 32.42 13.31 -4.42
N ALA A 428 31.09 13.39 -4.30
CA ALA A 428 30.19 13.19 -5.44
C ALA A 428 30.49 14.17 -6.59
N PRO A 429 30.29 13.76 -7.85
CA PRO A 429 30.57 14.61 -9.00
C PRO A 429 29.68 15.86 -9.02
N ARG A 430 30.22 16.97 -9.56
CA ARG A 430 29.54 18.29 -9.55
C ARG A 430 28.19 18.29 -10.27
N ASP A 431 28.02 17.41 -11.25
CA ASP A 431 26.81 17.23 -12.07
C ASP A 431 25.93 16.05 -11.61
N LYS A 432 26.17 15.51 -10.39
CA LYS A 432 25.41 14.38 -9.81
C LYS A 432 23.90 14.59 -9.96
N TRP A 433 23.39 15.78 -9.67
CA TRP A 433 21.95 16.07 -9.76
C TRP A 433 21.39 15.91 -11.19
N GLN A 434 22.05 16.49 -12.19
CA GLN A 434 21.62 16.41 -13.58
C GLN A 434 21.67 14.97 -14.10
N ARG A 435 22.73 14.24 -13.76
CA ARG A 435 22.88 12.82 -14.11
C ARG A 435 21.81 11.97 -13.43
N LEU A 436 21.60 12.16 -12.13
CA LEU A 436 20.60 11.45 -11.34
C LEU A 436 19.20 11.61 -11.92
N LEU A 437 18.78 12.82 -12.34
CA LEU A 437 17.44 13.02 -12.90
C LEU A 437 17.16 12.15 -14.15
N ASN A 438 18.20 11.75 -14.88
CA ASN A 438 18.10 10.90 -16.06
C ASN A 438 18.47 9.44 -15.77
N ALA A 439 19.05 9.17 -14.60
CA ALA A 439 19.39 7.84 -14.10
C ALA A 439 18.14 6.98 -13.95
N ARG A 440 18.32 5.67 -14.09
CA ARG A 440 17.22 4.69 -14.05
C ARG A 440 17.40 3.67 -12.94
N ILE A 441 16.27 3.30 -12.35
CA ILE A 441 16.13 2.08 -11.57
C ILE A 441 15.44 1.06 -12.49
N LEU A 442 16.05 -0.11 -12.67
CA LEU A 442 15.58 -1.16 -13.57
C LEU A 442 14.32 -1.84 -13.03
N SER A 443 14.34 -2.15 -11.74
CA SER A 443 13.24 -2.77 -10.97
C SER A 443 13.55 -2.69 -9.48
N PHE A 444 12.63 -3.19 -8.66
CA PHE A 444 12.88 -3.44 -7.23
C PHE A 444 12.80 -4.95 -7.01
N GLU A 445 13.79 -5.52 -6.35
CA GLU A 445 13.63 -6.84 -5.74
C GLU A 445 12.62 -6.72 -4.61
N LEU A 446 11.70 -7.67 -4.55
CA LEU A 446 10.60 -7.64 -3.60
C LEU A 446 10.84 -8.69 -2.52
N PRO A 447 10.44 -8.46 -1.27
CA PRO A 447 10.48 -9.49 -0.23
C PRO A 447 9.53 -10.67 -0.56
N GLU A 448 9.74 -11.84 0.07
CA GLU A 448 8.98 -13.05 -0.28
C GLU A 448 7.45 -12.92 -0.16
N ASP A 449 6.96 -12.22 0.85
CA ASP A 449 5.54 -11.95 1.05
C ASP A 449 4.95 -11.09 -0.08
N TRP A 450 5.76 -10.20 -0.66
CA TRP A 450 5.43 -9.50 -1.90
C TRP A 450 5.55 -10.40 -3.13
N GLN A 451 6.52 -11.34 -3.18
CA GLN A 451 6.75 -12.21 -4.34
C GLN A 451 5.74 -13.36 -4.48
N GLN A 452 5.16 -13.87 -3.38
CA GLN A 452 4.08 -14.88 -3.43
C GLN A 452 2.89 -14.42 -4.31
N THR A 453 2.77 -13.10 -4.53
CA THR A 453 1.88 -12.39 -5.45
C THR A 453 2.07 -12.70 -6.94
N LEU A 454 3.29 -13.05 -7.38
CA LEU A 454 3.60 -13.27 -8.82
C LEU A 454 3.37 -14.71 -9.26
N ARG A 455 3.35 -15.67 -8.33
CA ARG A 455 3.04 -17.07 -8.61
C ARG A 455 1.52 -17.27 -8.64
N GLN A 456 0.82 -16.65 -9.58
CA GLN A 456 -0.41 -17.29 -10.03
C GLN A 456 -0.01 -18.67 -10.56
N PRO A 457 -0.69 -19.76 -10.17
CA PRO A 457 -0.53 -20.99 -10.90
C PRO A 457 -0.92 -20.64 -12.32
N SER A 458 0.07 -20.63 -13.24
CA SER A 458 -0.23 -20.64 -14.67
C SER A 458 -1.36 -21.65 -14.79
N LYS A 459 -2.50 -21.23 -15.35
CA LYS A 459 -3.60 -22.15 -15.60
C LYS A 459 -2.92 -23.33 -16.26
N ARG A 460 -2.79 -24.44 -15.51
CA ARG A 460 -2.56 -25.74 -16.09
C ARG A 460 -3.73 -25.80 -17.04
N ARG A 461 -3.49 -25.46 -18.32
CA ARG A 461 -4.33 -25.86 -19.41
C ARG A 461 -4.57 -27.30 -19.04
N ARG A 462 -5.82 -27.62 -18.65
CA ARG A 462 -6.30 -28.98 -18.65
C ARG A 462 -6.13 -29.40 -20.11
N LYS A 463 -4.89 -29.76 -20.47
CA LYS A 463 -4.64 -30.73 -21.50
C LYS A 463 -5.44 -31.90 -20.95
N ARG A 464 -6.57 -32.14 -21.62
CA ARG A 464 -7.22 -33.44 -21.63
C ARG A 464 -6.12 -34.47 -21.49
N ALA A 465 -6.30 -35.42 -20.58
CA ALA A 465 -5.45 -36.58 -20.46
C ALA A 465 -5.41 -37.29 -21.83
N ALA A 466 -4.55 -36.81 -22.70
CA ALA A 466 -3.95 -37.56 -23.77
C ALA A 466 -2.81 -38.26 -23.06
N ALA A 467 -3.03 -39.53 -22.77
CA ALA A 467 -1.97 -40.47 -22.49
C ALA A 467 -0.88 -40.24 -23.56
N ASN A 468 0.26 -39.69 -23.15
CA ASN A 468 1.45 -39.65 -23.99
C ASN A 468 2.68 -39.51 -23.09
N GLN A 469 3.28 -40.67 -22.87
CA GLN A 469 4.71 -40.94 -23.03
C GLN A 469 5.66 -39.90 -22.42
N ARG A 470 6.24 -40.30 -21.28
CA ARG A 470 7.52 -39.77 -20.81
C ARG A 470 8.57 -40.02 -21.90
N GLY A 471 8.85 -39.03 -22.73
CA GLY A 471 10.11 -38.97 -23.47
C GLY A 471 11.19 -38.55 -22.48
N ALA A 472 11.89 -39.52 -21.89
CA ALA A 472 13.01 -39.22 -21.03
C ALA A 472 14.10 -38.45 -21.82
N THR A 473 14.74 -37.52 -21.15
CA THR A 473 15.72 -36.61 -21.75
C THR A 473 17.08 -37.07 -21.21
N LEU A 474 17.97 -37.61 -22.05
CA LEU A 474 19.31 -38.06 -21.63
C LEU A 474 20.05 -36.92 -20.91
N SER A 475 20.59 -37.19 -19.73
CA SER A 475 21.42 -36.24 -19.00
C SER A 475 22.84 -36.15 -19.58
N GLY A 476 23.57 -35.08 -19.27
CA GLY A 476 24.97 -34.91 -19.69
C GLY A 476 25.88 -36.03 -19.18
N ASP A 477 25.57 -36.56 -18.00
CA ASP A 477 26.29 -37.69 -17.41
C ASP A 477 25.96 -39.02 -18.12
N ASP A 478 24.70 -39.23 -18.53
CA ASP A 478 24.31 -40.42 -19.32
C ASP A 478 25.01 -40.43 -20.68
N ILE A 479 25.12 -39.27 -21.32
CA ILE A 479 25.83 -39.11 -22.61
C ILE A 479 27.32 -39.42 -22.45
N LYS A 480 27.94 -38.95 -21.36
CA LYS A 480 29.35 -39.21 -21.06
C LYS A 480 29.59 -40.69 -20.79
N ALA A 481 28.73 -41.33 -20.00
CA ALA A 481 28.81 -42.74 -19.66
C ALA A 481 28.63 -43.62 -20.90
N ALA A 482 27.60 -43.36 -21.71
CA ALA A 482 27.35 -44.09 -22.95
C ALA A 482 28.47 -43.94 -23.97
N ARG A 483 29.05 -42.73 -24.10
CA ARG A 483 30.22 -42.51 -24.96
C ARG A 483 31.43 -43.34 -24.51
N GLN A 484 31.69 -43.37 -23.20
CA GLN A 484 32.80 -44.15 -22.63
C GLN A 484 32.59 -45.66 -22.79
N GLN A 485 31.35 -46.14 -22.63
CA GLN A 485 31.01 -47.54 -22.83
C GLN A 485 31.24 -48.03 -24.26
N GLN A 486 31.12 -47.13 -25.25
CA GLN A 486 31.43 -47.41 -26.65
C GLN A 486 32.89 -47.10 -27.05
N SER A 487 33.77 -46.79 -26.08
CA SER A 487 35.17 -46.40 -26.33
C SER A 487 35.34 -45.24 -27.33
N LEU A 488 34.38 -44.31 -27.37
CA LEU A 488 34.40 -43.16 -28.26
C LEU A 488 35.09 -41.96 -27.59
N SER A 489 35.98 -41.27 -28.31
CA SER A 489 36.50 -39.97 -27.88
C SER A 489 35.44 -38.87 -28.12
N GLN A 490 35.51 -37.76 -27.37
CA GLN A 490 34.61 -36.61 -27.58
C GLN A 490 34.68 -36.08 -29.03
N ARG A 491 35.87 -36.13 -29.65
CA ARG A 491 36.08 -35.74 -31.04
C ARG A 491 35.42 -36.72 -32.03
N ALA A 492 35.50 -38.03 -31.76
CA ALA A 492 34.86 -39.04 -32.60
C ALA A 492 33.33 -38.96 -32.54
N LEU A 493 32.76 -38.72 -31.36
CA LEU A 493 31.32 -38.50 -31.20
C LEU A 493 30.86 -37.21 -31.90
N ALA A 494 31.63 -36.12 -31.77
CA ALA A 494 31.36 -34.87 -32.45
C ALA A 494 31.32 -35.01 -33.97
N GLN A 495 32.27 -35.75 -34.56
CA GLN A 495 32.30 -36.04 -35.99
C GLN A 495 31.07 -36.82 -36.47
N ARG A 496 30.62 -37.83 -35.71
CA ARG A 496 29.41 -38.61 -36.05
C ARG A 496 28.12 -37.79 -35.99
N LEU A 497 28.10 -36.75 -35.16
CA LEU A 497 26.94 -35.86 -34.98
C LEU A 497 27.00 -34.59 -35.86
N GLY A 498 28.11 -34.38 -36.60
CA GLY A 498 28.33 -33.15 -37.35
C GLY A 498 28.47 -31.90 -36.45
N LYS A 499 29.00 -32.05 -35.23
CA LYS A 499 29.19 -30.97 -34.24
C LYS A 499 30.68 -30.78 -33.92
N SER A 500 30.99 -29.71 -33.17
CA SER A 500 32.34 -29.48 -32.65
C SER A 500 32.62 -30.33 -31.41
N GLN A 501 33.90 -30.65 -31.17
CA GLN A 501 34.33 -31.33 -29.94
C GLN A 501 33.97 -30.52 -28.68
N SER A 502 34.09 -29.19 -28.75
CA SER A 502 33.72 -28.30 -27.64
C SER A 502 32.24 -28.41 -27.27
N TRP A 503 31.36 -28.56 -28.27
CA TRP A 503 29.93 -28.74 -28.06
C TRP A 503 29.63 -30.00 -27.24
N ILE A 504 30.27 -31.14 -27.56
CA ILE A 504 30.12 -32.39 -26.80
C ILE A 504 30.59 -32.22 -25.35
N ARG A 505 31.74 -31.58 -25.14
CA ARG A 505 32.29 -31.32 -23.81
C ARG A 505 31.35 -30.45 -22.96
N ASP A 506 30.71 -29.45 -23.55
CA ASP A 506 29.84 -28.53 -22.84
C ASP A 506 28.45 -29.15 -22.56
N VAL A 507 27.99 -30.08 -23.41
CA VAL A 507 26.83 -30.94 -23.15
C VAL A 507 27.10 -31.93 -22.01
N GLU A 508 28.23 -32.63 -22.02
CA GLU A 508 28.61 -33.57 -20.94
C GLU A 508 28.77 -32.87 -19.59
N LYS A 509 29.22 -31.61 -19.58
CA LYS A 509 29.36 -30.79 -18.35
C LYS A 509 28.06 -30.10 -17.92
N GLY A 510 26.94 -30.36 -18.61
CA GLY A 510 25.65 -29.73 -18.30
C GLY A 510 25.58 -28.22 -18.55
N ARG A 511 26.59 -27.64 -19.23
CA ARG A 511 26.66 -26.21 -19.55
C ARG A 511 25.79 -25.84 -20.76
N PHE A 512 25.38 -26.83 -21.56
CA PHE A 512 24.54 -26.63 -22.72
C PHE A 512 23.33 -27.57 -22.70
N LYS A 513 22.12 -27.03 -22.95
CA LYS A 513 20.90 -27.83 -23.11
C LYS A 513 20.75 -28.26 -24.56
N VAL A 514 20.70 -29.58 -24.78
CA VAL A 514 20.53 -30.18 -26.11
C VAL A 514 19.08 -30.03 -26.58
N ASN A 515 18.86 -29.61 -27.82
CA ASN A 515 17.52 -29.56 -28.41
C ASN A 515 17.01 -30.98 -28.76
N LEU A 516 15.71 -31.11 -29.04
CA LEU A 516 15.09 -32.43 -29.28
C LEU A 516 15.67 -33.18 -30.49
N ASN A 517 16.09 -32.47 -31.54
CA ASN A 517 16.66 -33.09 -32.74
C ASN A 517 18.05 -33.67 -32.47
N ASP A 518 18.91 -32.88 -31.81
CA ASP A 518 20.26 -33.31 -31.42
C ASP A 518 20.20 -34.44 -30.36
N GLN A 519 19.14 -34.49 -29.55
CA GLN A 519 18.92 -35.55 -28.58
C GLN A 519 18.52 -36.88 -29.22
N ALA A 520 17.63 -36.86 -30.21
CA ALA A 520 17.30 -38.06 -31.00
C ALA A 520 18.55 -38.60 -31.73
N LEU A 521 19.39 -37.70 -32.25
CA LEU A 521 20.63 -38.08 -32.91
C LEU A 521 21.65 -38.69 -31.93
N LEU A 522 21.77 -38.13 -30.72
CA LEU A 522 22.60 -38.68 -29.65
C LEU A 522 22.12 -40.07 -29.21
N GLN A 523 20.81 -40.28 -29.08
CA GLN A 523 20.23 -41.59 -28.75
C GLN A 523 20.53 -42.63 -29.83
N GLN A 524 20.41 -42.24 -31.10
CA GLN A 524 20.70 -43.11 -32.23
C GLN A 524 22.20 -43.48 -32.30
N VAL A 525 23.09 -42.50 -32.14
CA VAL A 525 24.54 -42.70 -32.27
C VAL A 525 25.13 -43.44 -31.06
N LEU A 526 24.60 -43.20 -29.87
CA LEU A 526 25.05 -43.85 -28.63
C LEU A 526 24.25 -45.12 -28.29
N ALA A 527 23.28 -45.51 -29.13
CA ALA A 527 22.43 -46.69 -28.96
C ALA A 527 21.82 -46.81 -27.54
N VAL A 528 21.46 -45.67 -26.93
CA VAL A 528 20.87 -45.64 -25.58
C VAL A 528 19.36 -45.60 -25.71
N THR A 529 18.70 -46.69 -25.35
CA THR A 529 17.24 -46.75 -25.19
C THR A 529 16.88 -46.32 -23.78
N LEU A 530 15.97 -45.34 -23.64
CA LEU A 530 15.48 -44.90 -22.34
C LEU A 530 14.45 -45.91 -21.81
N GLY A 531 14.63 -46.35 -20.56
CA GLY A 531 13.63 -47.10 -19.79
C GLY A 531 12.59 -46.19 -19.17
#